data_AF-A0A810B2N1-F1
#
_entry.id   AF-A0A810B2N1-F1
#
_cell.length_a   1.000
_cell.length_b   1.000
_cell.length_c   1.000
_cell.angle_alpha   90.00
_cell.angle_beta   90.00
_cell.angle_gamma   90.00
#
_symmetry.space_group_name_H-M   'P 1'
#
loop_
_entity.id
_entity.type
_entity.pdbx_description
1 polymer ?
#
loop_
_entity_poly.entity_id
_entity_poly.type
_entity_poly.pdbx_seq_one_letter_code
_entity_poly.pdbx_strand_id
1 'polypeptide(L)' 'MRPEKLDWLRSEITRMRAQLRAQEREIRMLQRAGVATASAELLLARMRAKVDDLCRERDALRKGAAAATRS' A
#
# COMPACT_ATOMS: atom_id res chain seq x y z
N MET A 1 23.03 -4.72 -1.34
CA MET A 1 21.55 -4.73 -1.13
C MET A 1 21.30 -4.68 0.37
N ARG A 2 20.38 -3.85 0.88
CA ARG A 2 19.95 -3.91 2.29
C ARG A 2 18.74 -4.86 2.38
N PRO A 3 18.91 -6.16 2.69
CA PRO A 3 17.80 -7.12 2.76
C PRO A 3 16.67 -6.62 3.66
N GLU A 4 17.03 -5.96 4.77
CA GLU A 4 16.12 -5.27 5.71
C GLU A 4 15.08 -4.38 5.00
N LYS A 5 15.50 -3.62 3.98
CA LYS A 5 14.62 -2.64 3.33
C LYS A 5 13.58 -3.32 2.43
N LEU A 6 13.97 -4.37 1.72
CA LEU A 6 13.05 -5.09 0.85
C LEU A 6 12.00 -5.85 1.66
N ASP A 7 12.40 -6.45 2.77
CA ASP A 7 11.51 -7.17 3.66
C ASP A 7 10.59 -6.24 4.45
N TRP A 8 11.09 -5.05 4.84
CA TRP A 8 10.25 -3.97 5.36
C TRP A 8 9.19 -3.54 4.34
N LEU A 9 9.57 -3.26 3.09
CA LEU A 9 8.62 -2.87 2.04
C LEU A 9 7.53 -3.92 1.81
N ARG A 10 7.89 -5.21 1.79
CA ARG A 10 6.94 -6.32 1.65
C ARG A 10 5.96 -6.38 2.82
N SER A 11 6.47 -6.27 4.04
CA SER A 11 5.66 -6.27 5.26
C SER A 11 4.72 -5.08 5.30
N GLU A 12 5.22 -3.90 4.97
CA GLU A 12 4.46 -2.65 5.00
C GLU A 12 3.36 -2.62 3.93
N ILE A 13 3.64 -3.05 2.70
CA ILE A 13 2.62 -3.19 1.64
C ILE A 13 1.51 -4.15 2.11
N THR A 14 1.87 -5.26 2.76
CA THR A 14 0.92 -6.25 3.24
C THR A 14 0.02 -5.67 4.33
N ARG A 15 0.63 -5.00 5.32
CA ARG A 15 -0.06 -4.29 6.41
C ARG A 15 -1.03 -3.25 5.88
N MET A 16 -0.56 -2.35 5.01
CA MET A 16 -1.37 -1.27 4.46
C MET A 16 -2.52 -1.79 3.60
N ARG A 17 -2.32 -2.87 2.82
CA ARG A 17 -3.40 -3.51 2.05
C ARG A 17 -4.48 -4.10 2.96
N ALA A 18 -4.12 -4.66 4.10
CA ALA A 18 -5.10 -5.13 5.09
C ALA A 18 -5.90 -3.97 5.69
N GLN A 19 -5.23 -2.87 6.04
CA GLN A 19 -5.87 -1.66 6.53
C GLN A 19 -6.83 -1.05 5.50
N LEU A 20 -6.42 -0.93 4.23
CA LEU A 20 -7.27 -0.45 3.14
C LEU A 20 -8.55 -1.27 3.00
N ARG A 21 -8.46 -2.61 3.04
CA ARG A 21 -9.65 -3.48 2.97
C ARG A 21 -10.59 -3.30 4.16
N ALA A 22 -10.05 -3.03 5.35
CA ALA A 22 -10.87 -2.73 6.53
C ALA A 22 -11.60 -1.38 6.37
N GLN A 23 -10.87 -0.35 5.97
CA GLN A 23 -11.40 0.99 5.72
C GLN A 23 -12.49 0.99 4.63
N GLU A 24 -12.28 0.23 3.54
CA GLU A 24 -13.28 0.04 2.48
C GLU A 24 -14.58 -0.61 2.99
N ARG A 25 -14.50 -1.49 3.99
CA ARG A 25 -15.70 -2.10 4.60
C ARG A 25 -16.44 -1.10 5.49
N GLU A 26 -15.69 -0.33 6.28
CA GLU A 26 -16.25 0.69 7.16
C GLU A 26 -16.93 1.81 6.35
N ILE A 27 -16.28 2.33 5.30
CA ILE A 27 -16.88 3.31 4.39
C ILE A 27 -18.18 2.78 3.79
N ARG A 28 -18.20 1.52 3.32
CA ARG A 28 -19.43 0.90 2.79
C ARG A 28 -20.54 0.78 3.83
N MET A 29 -20.19 0.49 5.08
CA MET A 29 -21.17 0.45 6.17
C MET A 29 -21.77 1.83 6.43
N LEU A 30 -20.93 2.88 6.48
CA LEU A 30 -21.36 4.26 6.69
C LEU A 30 -22.24 4.76 5.54
N GLN A 31 -21.86 4.47 4.29
CA GLN A 31 -22.67 4.79 3.10
C GLN A 31 -24.07 4.15 3.17
N ARG A 32 -24.16 2.88 3.58
CA ARG A 32 -25.45 2.19 3.75
C ARG A 32 -26.31 2.79 4.87
N ALA A 33 -25.67 3.37 5.89
CA ALA A 33 -26.34 4.09 6.96
C ALA A 33 -26.72 5.54 6.56
N GLY A 34 -26.43 5.97 5.33
CA GLY A 34 -26.68 7.33 4.86
C GLY A 34 -25.71 8.38 5.42
N VAL A 35 -24.60 7.96 6.03
CA VAL A 35 -23.57 8.86 6.56
C VAL A 35 -22.67 9.33 5.42
N ALA A 36 -22.39 10.63 5.36
CA ALA A 36 -21.49 11.20 4.36
C ALA A 36 -20.04 10.73 4.58
N THR A 37 -19.42 10.17 3.53
CA THR A 37 -18.09 9.52 3.61
C THR A 37 -16.98 10.18 2.78
N ALA A 38 -17.23 11.35 2.19
CA ALA A 38 -16.31 11.98 1.23
C ALA A 38 -14.87 12.16 1.77
N SER A 39 -14.72 12.55 3.04
CA SER A 39 -13.41 12.71 3.67
C SER A 39 -12.69 11.37 3.88
N ALA A 40 -13.43 10.33 4.26
CA ALA A 40 -12.90 8.97 4.43
C ALA A 40 -12.47 8.36 3.09
N GLU A 41 -13.24 8.59 2.03
CA GLU A 41 -12.91 8.18 0.66
C GLU A 41 -11.65 8.88 0.14
N LEU A 42 -11.51 10.19 0.40
CA LEU A 42 -10.30 10.93 0.05
C LEU A 42 -9.06 10.38 0.77
N LEU A 43 -9.18 10.06 2.06
CA LEU A 43 -8.10 9.43 2.82
C LEU A 43 -7.75 8.05 2.24
N LEU A 44 -8.76 7.24 1.93
CA LEU A 44 -8.58 5.92 1.31
C LEU A 44 -7.81 6.02 -0.02
N ALA A 45 -8.14 7.01 -0.86
CA ALA A 45 -7.45 7.26 -2.11
C ALA A 45 -5.96 7.61 -1.90
N ARG A 46 -5.65 8.47 -0.93
CA ARG A 46 -4.25 8.81 -0.58
C ARG A 46 -3.48 7.60 -0.07
N MET A 47 -4.11 6.77 0.76
CA MET A 47 -3.50 5.52 1.23
C MET A 47 -3.23 4.54 0.09
N ARG A 48 -4.13 4.45 -0.91
CA ARG A 48 -3.93 3.63 -2.11
C ARG A 48 -2.72 4.12 -2.90
N ALA A 49 -2.62 5.43 -3.15
CA ALA A 49 -1.48 6.03 -3.84
C ALA A 49 -0.15 5.72 -3.12
N LYS A 50 -0.14 5.77 -1.79
CA LYS A 50 1.05 5.41 -1.00
C LYS A 50 1.46 3.94 -1.18
N VAL A 51 0.50 3.01 -1.23
CA VAL A 51 0.79 1.59 -1.50
C VAL A 51 1.36 1.40 -2.89
N ASP A 52 0.87 2.13 -3.88
CA ASP A 52 1.39 2.08 -5.25
C ASP A 52 2.84 2.56 -5.32
N ASP A 53 3.17 3.64 -4.61
CA ASP A 53 4.55 4.13 -4.50
C ASP A 53 5.48 3.11 -3.83
N LEU A 54 5.04 2.48 -2.74
CA LEU A 54 5.82 1.40 -2.09
C LEU A 54 6.02 0.20 -3.03
N CYS A 55 5.02 -0.14 -3.85
CA CYS A 55 5.16 -1.18 -4.86
C CYS A 55 6.22 -0.82 -5.91
N ARG A 56 6.22 0.43 -6.42
CA ARG A 56 7.23 0.92 -7.36
C ARG A 56 8.64 0.87 -6.75
N GLU A 57 8.79 1.29 -5.49
CA GLU A 57 10.06 1.27 -4.78
C GLU A 57 10.59 -0.16 -4.61
N ARG A 58 9.73 -1.09 -4.21
CA ARG A 58 10.06 -2.52 -4.13
C ARG A 58 10.53 -3.05 -5.48
N ASP A 59 9.84 -2.72 -6.55
CA ASP A 59 10.15 -3.23 -7.89
C ASP A 59 11.47 -2.65 -8.41
N ALA A 60 11.77 -1.38 -8.12
CA ALA A 60 13.07 -0.78 -8.40
C ALA A 60 14.21 -1.48 -7.64
N LEU A 61 14.03 -1.78 -6.35
CA LEU A 61 15.02 -2.50 -5.56
C LEU A 61 15.23 -3.94 -6.04
N ARG A 62 14.17 -4.64 -6.47
CA ARG A 62 14.28 -5.99 -7.04
C ARG A 62 15.04 -5.99 -8.37
N LYS A 63 14.77 -5.00 -9.25
CA LYS A 63 15.49 -4.85 -10.52
C LYS A 63 16.97 -4.53 -10.31
N GLY A 64 17.29 -3.61 -9.39
CA GLY A 64 18.66 -3.28 -9.02
C GLY A 64 19.43 -4.48 -8.47
N ALA A 65 18.80 -5.31 -7.63
CA ALA A 65 19.39 -6.54 -7.13
C ALA A 65 19.67 -7.55 -8.25
N ALA A 66 18.71 -7.75 -9.16
CA ALA A 66 18.88 -8.68 -10.29
C ALA A 66 19.94 -8.23 -11.30
N ALA A 67 20.25 -6.93 -11.40
CA ALA A 67 21.35 -6.44 -12.21
C ALA A 67 22.71 -6.69 -11.55
N ALA A 68 22.81 -6.48 -10.22
CA ALA A 68 24.04 -6.67 -9.46
C ALA A 68 24.48 -8.15 -9.34
N THR A 69 23.55 -9.11 -9.39
CA THR A 69 23.89 -10.55 -9.37
C THR A 69 24.27 -11.10 -10.75
N ARG A 70 24.05 -10.34 -11.83
CA ARG A 70 24.38 -10.74 -13.22
C ARG A 70 25.66 -10.09 -13.76
N SER A 71 26.36 -9.32 -12.93
CA SER A 71 27.68 -8.72 -13.21
C SER A 71 28.74 -9.47 -12.41
#